data_AF-A0A1Y0HIA2-F1
#
_entry.id   AF-A0A1Y0HIA2-F1
#
_cell.length_a   1.000
_cell.length_b   1.000
_cell.length_c   1.000
_cell.angle_alpha   90.00
_cell.angle_beta   90.00
_cell.angle_gamma   90.00
#
_symmetry.space_group_name_H-M   'P 1'
#
loop_
_entity.id
_entity.type
_entity.pdbx_description
1 polymer ?
#
loop_
_entity_poly.entity_id
_entity_poly.type
_entity_poly.pdbx_seq_one_letter_code
_entity_poly.pdbx_strand_id
1 'polypeptide(L)'
;MEEEEEFDLKHFETFLGESSSEGGHWDKIKKRTATLFQVLIDGDLKELVFVLKHYPQYTELVCEHFRYLYNYSEQSADIFAASKLLYMSEAYHQKQFVRNLLRKLEKIETYELSQVKTFLLFLVEHQECLHPIIISYYKAEIVAYLKCGNYHLLQQKIIEKELLKLHVKSDFDFGAKDRDASLDIPYMV
;
A
#
# COMPACT_ATOMS: atom_id res chain seq x y z
N MET A 1 -1.79 16.42 13.36
CA MET A 1 -1.84 15.53 14.54
C MET A 1 -3.08 14.68 14.31
N GLU A 2 -2.92 13.53 13.65
CA GLU A 2 -4.04 12.63 13.37
C GLU A 2 -4.45 11.97 14.69
N GLU A 3 -5.75 11.95 14.98
CA GLU A 3 -6.33 11.09 16.00
C GLU A 3 -6.00 9.64 15.63
N GLU A 4 -5.23 8.94 16.46
CA GLU A 4 -5.10 7.50 16.32
C GLU A 4 -6.48 6.90 16.60
N GLU A 5 -7.13 6.37 15.56
CA GLU A 5 -8.36 5.59 15.71
C GLU A 5 -8.08 4.47 16.73
N GLU A 6 -8.86 4.46 17.82
CA GLU A 6 -8.67 3.55 18.93
C GLU A 6 -9.32 2.20 18.58
N PHE A 7 -8.53 1.27 18.05
CA PHE A 7 -8.96 -0.10 17.78
C PHE A 7 -8.84 -0.98 19.04
N ASP A 8 -9.77 -1.92 19.24
CA ASP A 8 -9.76 -2.82 20.40
C ASP A 8 -8.72 -3.95 20.23
N LEU A 9 -7.59 -3.82 20.92
CA LEU A 9 -6.50 -4.81 20.91
C LEU A 9 -6.97 -6.22 21.29
N LYS A 10 -7.93 -6.34 22.20
CA LYS A 10 -8.42 -7.65 22.68
C LYS A 10 -9.08 -8.46 21.58
N HIS A 11 -9.62 -7.80 20.55
CA HIS A 11 -10.18 -8.49 19.40
C HIS A 11 -9.11 -9.31 18.68
N PHE A 12 -7.92 -8.75 18.47
CA PHE A 12 -6.85 -9.37 17.69
C PHE A 12 -6.08 -10.45 18.45
N GLU A 13 -6.01 -10.38 19.78
CA GLU A 13 -5.35 -11.40 20.62
C GLU A 13 -5.89 -12.81 20.34
N THR A 14 -7.19 -12.92 20.03
CA THR A 14 -7.85 -14.19 19.70
C THR A 14 -7.38 -14.82 18.38
N PHE A 15 -6.80 -14.00 17.49
CA PHE A 15 -6.29 -14.42 16.17
C PHE A 15 -4.77 -14.54 16.12
N LEU A 16 -4.05 -13.75 16.94
CA LEU A 16 -2.60 -13.65 16.91
C LEU A 16 -1.93 -14.68 17.84
N GLY A 17 -2.57 -15.08 18.94
CA GLY A 17 -2.17 -16.18 19.82
C GLY A 17 -0.83 -16.01 20.56
N GLU A 18 -0.71 -16.60 21.75
CA GLU A 18 0.59 -16.73 22.42
C GLU A 18 1.44 -17.84 21.78
N SER A 19 2.73 -17.58 21.61
CA SER A 19 3.70 -18.48 20.98
C SER A 19 4.07 -19.67 21.87
N SER A 20 3.13 -20.54 22.19
CA SER A 20 3.40 -21.79 22.93
C SER A 20 3.39 -23.01 22.01
N SER A 21 4.51 -23.73 22.03
CA SER A 21 4.87 -24.92 21.26
C SER A 21 3.88 -26.09 21.40
N GLU A 22 3.17 -26.49 20.32
CA GLU A 22 2.89 -27.90 19.95
C GLU A 22 2.15 -28.03 18.59
N GLY A 23 2.63 -28.95 17.74
CA GLY A 23 2.52 -28.98 16.27
C GLY A 23 1.16 -29.26 15.60
N GLY A 24 0.02 -29.06 16.27
CA GLY A 24 -1.31 -29.08 15.62
C GLY A 24 -2.09 -27.77 15.80
N HIS A 25 -1.72 -26.98 16.81
CA HIS A 25 -2.31 -25.68 17.12
C HIS A 25 -1.74 -24.58 16.21
N TRP A 26 -0.46 -24.71 15.83
CA TRP A 26 0.26 -23.77 14.96
C TRP A 26 -0.35 -23.60 13.58
N ASP A 27 -0.78 -24.68 12.91
CA ASP A 27 -1.39 -24.57 11.59
C ASP A 27 -2.76 -23.88 11.63
N LYS A 28 -3.48 -24.01 12.76
CA LYS A 28 -4.76 -23.31 12.97
C LYS A 28 -4.54 -21.84 13.33
N ILE A 29 -3.54 -21.52 14.16
CA ILE A 29 -3.14 -20.14 14.45
C ILE A 29 -2.68 -19.47 13.16
N LYS A 30 -1.74 -20.08 12.42
CA LYS A 30 -1.26 -19.58 11.12
C LYS A 30 -2.40 -19.32 10.14
N LYS A 31 -3.39 -20.22 10.02
CA LYS A 31 -4.56 -20.00 9.16
C LYS A 31 -5.43 -18.83 9.62
N ARG A 32 -5.72 -18.71 10.92
CA ARG A 32 -6.52 -17.60 11.46
C ARG A 32 -5.81 -16.26 11.34
N THR A 33 -4.52 -16.21 11.66
CA THR A 33 -3.65 -15.04 11.49
C THR A 33 -3.57 -14.64 10.01
N ALA A 34 -3.38 -15.59 9.09
CA ALA A 34 -3.40 -15.33 7.66
C ALA A 34 -4.75 -14.81 7.17
N THR A 35 -5.87 -15.38 7.64
CA THR A 35 -7.22 -14.89 7.31
C THR A 35 -7.46 -13.49 7.88
N LEU A 36 -7.02 -13.21 9.10
CA LEU A 36 -7.09 -11.87 9.67
C LEU A 36 -6.34 -10.87 8.77
N PHE A 37 -5.07 -11.15 8.44
CA PHE A 37 -4.31 -10.25 7.59
C PHE A 37 -4.91 -10.13 6.19
N GLN A 38 -5.46 -11.20 5.62
CA GLN A 38 -6.18 -11.10 4.35
C GLN A 38 -7.34 -10.10 4.45
N VAL A 39 -8.14 -10.19 5.51
CA VAL A 39 -9.30 -9.31 5.72
C VAL A 39 -8.85 -7.87 5.97
N LEU A 40 -7.81 -7.65 6.77
CA LEU A 40 -7.29 -6.29 7.04
C LEU A 40 -6.59 -5.68 5.83
N ILE A 41 -5.83 -6.48 5.08
CA ILE A 41 -5.24 -6.06 3.80
C ILE A 41 -6.33 -5.66 2.83
N ASP A 42 -7.46 -6.37 2.81
CA ASP A 42 -8.52 -6.13 1.83
C ASP A 42 -9.53 -5.05 2.24
N GLY A 43 -9.84 -4.95 3.54
CA GLY A 43 -10.75 -3.97 4.12
C GLY A 43 -10.02 -2.71 4.57
N ASP A 44 -9.53 -2.69 5.81
CA ASP A 44 -8.97 -1.49 6.45
C ASP A 44 -7.46 -1.59 6.71
N LEU A 45 -6.69 -0.87 5.88
CA LEU A 45 -5.24 -0.81 6.02
C LEU A 45 -4.80 -0.05 7.29
N LYS A 46 -5.61 0.86 7.83
CA LYS A 46 -5.29 1.55 9.09
C LYS A 46 -5.28 0.57 10.26
N GLU A 47 -6.27 -0.32 10.30
CA GLU A 47 -6.37 -1.37 11.30
C GLU A 47 -5.21 -2.36 11.17
N LEU A 48 -4.79 -2.71 9.95
CA LEU A 48 -3.57 -3.50 9.73
C LEU A 48 -2.31 -2.83 10.31
N VAL A 49 -2.12 -1.54 10.03
CA VAL A 49 -0.99 -0.78 10.56
C VAL A 49 -1.04 -0.73 12.09
N PHE A 50 -2.23 -0.54 12.67
CA PHE A 50 -2.41 -0.57 14.11
C PHE A 50 -1.99 -1.91 14.71
N VAL A 51 -2.42 -3.03 14.12
CA VAL A 51 -2.03 -4.38 14.56
C VAL A 51 -0.52 -4.56 14.48
N LEU A 52 0.11 -4.18 13.37
CA LEU A 52 1.55 -4.33 13.19
C LEU A 52 2.39 -3.44 14.12
N LYS A 53 1.87 -2.28 14.55
CA LYS A 53 2.53 -1.45 15.57
C LYS A 53 2.62 -2.19 16.91
N HIS A 54 1.60 -2.97 17.25
CA HIS A 54 1.53 -3.71 18.52
C HIS A 54 2.17 -5.10 18.41
N TYR A 55 2.17 -5.71 17.21
CA TYR A 55 2.72 -7.03 16.95
C TYR A 55 3.67 -7.01 15.72
N PRO A 56 4.82 -6.32 15.83
CA PRO A 56 5.74 -6.10 14.69
C PRO A 56 6.38 -7.38 14.16
N GLN A 57 6.39 -8.48 14.94
CA GLN A 57 6.87 -9.78 14.48
C GLN A 57 6.11 -10.33 13.26
N TYR A 58 4.91 -9.83 12.97
CA TYR A 58 4.11 -10.24 11.81
C TYR A 58 4.31 -9.37 10.56
N THR A 59 5.15 -8.33 10.62
CA THR A 59 5.35 -7.43 9.46
C THR A 59 5.85 -8.18 8.23
N GLU A 60 6.82 -9.08 8.40
CA GLU A 60 7.33 -9.93 7.30
C GLU A 60 6.21 -10.76 6.67
N LEU A 61 5.41 -11.44 7.50
CA LEU A 61 4.30 -12.27 7.07
C LEU A 61 3.26 -11.45 6.28
N VAL A 62 2.94 -10.23 6.73
CA VAL A 62 2.04 -9.33 6.00
C VAL A 62 2.61 -8.94 4.64
N CYS A 63 3.92 -8.63 4.56
CA CYS A 63 4.57 -8.34 3.27
C CYS A 63 4.52 -9.54 2.32
N GLU A 64 4.70 -10.77 2.83
CA GLU A 64 4.53 -11.99 2.05
C GLU A 64 3.08 -12.18 1.57
N HIS A 65 2.09 -11.91 2.42
CA HIS A 65 0.68 -11.96 2.00
C HIS A 65 0.38 -11.00 0.86
N PHE A 66 0.84 -9.74 0.96
CA PHE A 66 0.72 -8.77 -0.12
C PHE A 66 1.42 -9.24 -1.41
N ARG A 67 2.57 -9.93 -1.33
CA ARG A 67 3.28 -10.45 -2.52
C ARG A 67 2.40 -11.36 -3.36
N TYR A 68 1.61 -12.21 -2.71
CA TYR A 68 0.78 -13.22 -3.39
C TYR A 68 -0.67 -12.77 -3.62
N LEU A 69 -1.05 -11.59 -3.14
CA LEU A 69 -2.37 -11.04 -3.42
C LEU A 69 -2.45 -10.50 -4.86
N TYR A 70 -3.36 -11.07 -5.64
CA TYR A 70 -3.65 -10.60 -7.01
C TYR A 70 -5.03 -9.97 -7.16
N ASN A 71 -5.94 -10.24 -6.23
CA ASN A 71 -7.30 -9.69 -6.22
C ASN A 71 -7.52 -8.95 -4.90
N TYR A 72 -7.91 -7.69 -5.03
CA TYR A 72 -8.42 -6.87 -3.93
C TYR A 72 -9.91 -6.64 -4.16
N SER A 73 -10.63 -6.38 -3.08
CA SER A 73 -11.89 -5.64 -3.12
C SER A 73 -11.71 -4.28 -3.81
N GLU A 74 -12.83 -3.67 -4.18
CA GLU A 74 -12.83 -2.34 -4.80
C GLU A 74 -12.48 -1.21 -3.82
N GLN A 75 -12.24 -1.53 -2.54
CA GLN A 75 -11.91 -0.55 -1.52
C GLN A 75 -10.43 -0.11 -1.63
N SER A 76 -10.26 1.16 -1.99
CA SER A 76 -8.95 1.81 -1.99
C SER A 76 -8.36 1.89 -0.57
N ALA A 77 -7.06 1.66 -0.46
CA ALA A 77 -6.31 1.85 0.77
C ALA A 77 -6.11 3.33 1.10
N ASP A 78 -6.14 3.64 2.40
CA ASP A 78 -5.73 4.94 2.92
C ASP A 78 -4.23 5.19 2.64
N ILE A 79 -3.93 6.36 2.06
CA ILE A 79 -2.59 6.73 1.60
C ILE A 79 -1.59 6.92 2.76
N PHE A 80 -2.06 7.34 3.93
CA PHE A 80 -1.22 7.49 5.12
C PHE A 80 -0.95 6.14 5.78
N ALA A 81 -1.94 5.26 5.85
CA ALA A 81 -1.76 3.88 6.29
C ALA A 81 -0.77 3.14 5.39
N ALA A 82 -0.90 3.27 4.06
CA ALA A 82 0.06 2.71 3.12
C ALA A 82 1.48 3.28 3.32
N SER A 83 1.59 4.59 3.57
CA SER A 83 2.88 5.22 3.90
C SER A 83 3.49 4.65 5.17
N LYS A 84 2.69 4.51 6.25
CA LYS A 84 3.11 3.92 7.52
C LYS A 84 3.56 2.47 7.34
N LEU A 85 2.80 1.67 6.57
CA LEU A 85 3.16 0.29 6.26
C LEU A 85 4.50 0.20 5.51
N LEU A 86 4.74 1.09 4.54
CA LEU A 86 6.03 1.14 3.84
C LEU A 86 7.18 1.42 4.81
N TYR A 87 7.07 2.42 5.68
CA TYR A 87 8.12 2.67 6.68
C TYR A 87 8.35 1.49 7.62
N MET A 88 7.28 0.83 8.07
CA MET A 88 7.39 -0.33 8.97
C MET A 88 8.02 -1.56 8.29
N SER A 89 7.92 -1.65 6.96
CA SER A 89 8.35 -2.81 6.18
C SER A 89 9.67 -2.63 5.44
N GLU A 90 10.45 -1.58 5.71
CA GLU A 90 11.70 -1.27 4.96
C GLU A 90 12.64 -2.47 4.82
N ALA A 91 12.78 -3.30 5.87
CA ALA A 91 13.60 -4.51 5.84
C ALA A 91 13.08 -5.62 4.91
N TYR A 92 11.82 -5.51 4.46
CA TYR A 92 11.08 -6.52 3.71
C TYR A 92 10.54 -6.00 2.37
N HIS A 93 11.04 -4.84 1.87
CA HIS A 93 10.61 -4.21 0.60
C HIS A 93 10.94 -5.03 -0.64
N GLN A 94 10.20 -6.11 -0.84
CA GLN A 94 10.19 -6.83 -2.11
C GLN A 94 9.39 -6.03 -3.14
N LYS A 95 9.84 -6.05 -4.40
CA LYS A 95 9.20 -5.23 -5.44
C LYS A 95 7.73 -5.57 -5.64
N GLN A 96 7.39 -6.86 -5.58
CA GLN A 96 6.02 -7.32 -5.76
C GLN A 96 5.11 -6.87 -4.61
N PHE A 97 5.58 -6.86 -3.36
CA PHE A 97 4.88 -6.28 -2.21
C PHE A 97 4.53 -4.81 -2.47
N VAL A 98 5.53 -3.98 -2.77
CA VAL A 98 5.35 -2.55 -3.00
C VAL A 98 4.38 -2.30 -4.15
N ARG A 99 4.52 -3.02 -5.27
CA ARG A 99 3.60 -2.91 -6.42
C ARG A 99 2.17 -3.25 -6.05
N ASN A 100 1.97 -4.30 -5.28
CA ASN A 100 0.65 -4.76 -4.87
C ASN A 100 0.00 -3.81 -3.86
N LEU A 101 0.78 -3.22 -2.95
CA LEU A 101 0.30 -2.15 -2.08
C LEU A 101 -0.12 -0.90 -2.89
N LEU A 102 0.72 -0.46 -3.84
CA LEU A 102 0.40 0.71 -4.68
C LEU A 102 -0.84 0.50 -5.55
N ARG A 103 -1.11 -0.72 -6.00
CA ARG A 103 -2.33 -1.07 -6.76
C ARG A 103 -3.61 -0.93 -5.94
N LYS A 104 -3.51 -1.04 -4.62
CA LYS A 104 -4.64 -0.86 -3.70
C LYS A 104 -4.91 0.63 -3.45
N LEU A 105 -3.99 1.52 -3.79
CA LEU A 105 -4.23 2.95 -3.63
C LEU A 105 -5.27 3.45 -4.63
N GLU A 106 -5.86 4.59 -4.30
CA GLU A 106 -6.86 5.28 -5.12
C GLU A 106 -6.35 5.52 -6.54
N LYS A 107 -7.15 5.11 -7.53
CA LYS A 107 -6.83 5.23 -8.95
C LYS A 107 -7.34 6.57 -9.49
N ILE A 108 -6.42 7.38 -10.02
CA ILE A 108 -6.75 8.70 -10.57
C ILE A 108 -7.11 8.66 -12.06
N GLU A 109 -7.12 7.48 -12.69
CA GLU A 109 -7.38 7.34 -14.13
C GLU A 109 -8.80 7.80 -14.54
N THR A 110 -9.76 7.68 -13.62
CA THR A 110 -11.16 8.09 -13.82
C THR A 110 -11.43 9.52 -13.39
N TYR A 111 -10.45 10.21 -12.80
CA TYR A 111 -10.63 11.57 -12.30
C TYR A 111 -10.82 12.55 -13.45
N GLU A 112 -11.59 13.60 -13.21
CA GLU A 112 -11.54 14.81 -14.01
C GLU A 112 -10.26 15.59 -13.71
N LEU A 113 -9.83 16.46 -14.64
CA LEU A 113 -8.64 17.27 -14.48
C LEU A 113 -8.66 18.13 -13.19
N SER A 114 -9.85 18.62 -12.80
CA SER A 114 -10.05 19.38 -11.57
C SER A 114 -9.74 18.54 -10.32
N GLN A 115 -10.18 17.28 -10.30
CA GLN A 115 -9.92 16.32 -9.22
C GLN A 115 -8.43 15.95 -9.18
N VAL A 116 -7.80 15.72 -10.32
CA VAL A 116 -6.33 15.49 -10.39
C VAL A 116 -5.57 16.67 -9.81
N LYS A 117 -5.98 17.90 -10.13
CA LYS A 117 -5.37 19.10 -9.54
C LYS A 117 -5.53 19.14 -8.03
N THR A 118 -6.74 18.91 -7.52
CA THR A 118 -7.02 18.89 -6.08
C THR A 118 -6.18 17.82 -5.37
N PHE A 119 -6.11 16.63 -5.95
CA PHE A 119 -5.32 15.54 -5.40
C PHE A 119 -3.81 15.85 -5.41
N LEU A 120 -3.29 16.45 -6.48
CA LEU A 120 -1.90 16.91 -6.54
C LEU A 120 -1.59 17.96 -5.46
N LEU A 121 -2.49 18.92 -5.23
CA LEU A 121 -2.31 19.91 -4.17
C LEU A 121 -2.29 19.25 -2.78
N PHE A 122 -3.17 18.27 -2.55
CA PHE A 122 -3.14 17.44 -1.35
C PHE A 122 -1.80 16.72 -1.19
N LEU A 123 -1.26 16.09 -2.24
CA LEU A 123 0.06 15.45 -2.19
C LEU A 123 1.17 16.44 -1.84
N VAL A 124 1.13 17.66 -2.39
CA VAL A 124 2.12 18.71 -2.09
C VAL A 124 2.03 19.17 -0.63
N GLU A 125 0.82 19.35 -0.11
CA GLU A 125 0.57 19.76 1.28
C GLU A 125 1.05 18.70 2.28
N HIS A 126 0.84 17.42 1.97
CA HIS A 126 1.12 16.31 2.87
C HIS A 126 2.42 15.55 2.57
N GLN A 127 3.26 16.02 1.63
CA GLN A 127 4.43 15.28 1.16
C GLN A 127 5.40 14.84 2.26
N GLU A 128 5.54 15.62 3.33
CA GLU A 128 6.43 15.28 4.46
C GLU A 128 5.91 14.12 5.32
N CYS A 129 4.61 13.84 5.25
CA CYS A 129 3.97 12.73 5.96
C CYS A 129 3.82 11.46 5.09
N LEU A 130 4.03 11.59 3.78
CA LEU A 130 3.86 10.50 2.82
C LEU A 130 5.19 9.81 2.54
N HIS A 131 5.13 8.50 2.31
CA HIS A 131 6.33 7.75 1.95
C HIS A 131 6.82 8.17 0.54
N PRO A 132 8.13 8.40 0.32
CA PRO A 132 8.68 8.84 -0.98
C PRO A 132 8.27 7.97 -2.18
N ILE A 133 8.13 6.65 -1.98
CA ILE A 133 7.63 5.71 -3.00
C ILE A 133 6.22 6.09 -3.48
N ILE A 134 5.30 6.42 -2.58
CA ILE A 134 3.92 6.79 -2.91
C ILE A 134 3.89 8.11 -3.69
N ILE A 135 4.67 9.09 -3.26
CA ILE A 135 4.80 10.37 -3.99
C ILE A 135 5.34 10.12 -5.41
N SER A 136 6.34 9.26 -5.54
CA SER A 136 6.93 8.90 -6.84
C SER A 136 5.93 8.20 -7.75
N TYR A 137 5.17 7.27 -7.20
CA TYR A 137 4.11 6.56 -7.90
C TYR A 137 3.07 7.52 -8.45
N TYR A 138 2.46 8.36 -7.59
CA TYR A 138 1.44 9.30 -8.04
C TYR A 138 1.98 10.38 -8.97
N LYS A 139 3.23 10.82 -8.79
CA LYS A 139 3.89 11.72 -9.74
C LYS A 139 3.96 11.10 -11.13
N ALA A 140 4.33 9.82 -11.23
CA ALA A 140 4.37 9.09 -12.49
C ALA A 140 2.96 8.91 -13.09
N GLU A 141 1.97 8.54 -12.28
CA GLU A 141 0.57 8.38 -12.71
C GLU A 141 -0.02 9.69 -13.25
N ILE A 142 0.20 10.83 -12.56
CA ILE A 142 -0.29 12.14 -13.03
C ILE A 142 0.41 12.54 -14.35
N VAL A 143 1.71 12.28 -14.48
CA VAL A 143 2.42 12.54 -15.74
C VAL A 143 1.87 11.67 -16.87
N ALA A 144 1.56 10.40 -16.61
CA ALA A 144 0.93 9.51 -17.60
C ALA A 144 -0.49 10.01 -17.97
N TYR A 145 -1.29 10.39 -16.97
CA TYR A 145 -2.63 10.95 -17.14
C TYR A 145 -2.62 12.18 -18.07
N LEU A 146 -1.70 13.12 -17.85
CA LEU A 146 -1.58 14.32 -18.69
C LEU A 146 -1.13 14.03 -20.13
N LYS A 147 -0.30 12.99 -20.33
CA LYS A 147 0.17 12.58 -21.67
C LYS A 147 -0.89 11.86 -22.46
N CYS A 148 -1.72 11.05 -21.81
CA CYS A 148 -2.79 10.28 -22.45
C CYS A 148 -4.03 11.13 -22.72
N GLY A 149 -4.28 12.16 -21.92
CA GLY A 149 -5.46 13.02 -22.07
C GLY A 149 -5.26 14.15 -23.10
N ASN A 150 -6.34 14.46 -23.82
CA ASN A 150 -6.37 15.57 -24.79
C ASN A 150 -6.71 16.91 -24.09
N TYR A 151 -5.86 17.32 -23.15
CA TYR A 151 -6.05 18.57 -22.39
C TYR A 151 -5.44 19.76 -23.13
N HIS A 152 -5.99 20.94 -22.89
CA HIS A 152 -5.43 22.17 -23.44
C HIS A 152 -4.03 22.45 -22.85
N LEU A 153 -3.12 23.03 -23.66
CA LEU A 153 -1.73 23.27 -23.25
C LEU A 153 -1.61 24.06 -21.93
N LEU A 154 -2.44 25.10 -21.74
CA LEU A 154 -2.43 25.88 -20.50
C LEU A 154 -2.85 25.06 -19.27
N GLN A 155 -3.79 24.14 -19.45
CA GLN A 155 -4.24 23.25 -18.38
C GLN A 155 -3.11 22.29 -17.97
N GLN A 156 -2.43 21.69 -18.95
CA GLN A 156 -1.25 20.85 -18.69
C GLN A 156 -0.16 21.63 -17.95
N LYS A 157 0.15 22.86 -18.40
CA LYS A 157 1.18 23.71 -17.77
C LYS A 157 0.88 24.06 -16.31
N ILE A 158 -0.40 24.23 -15.96
CA ILE A 158 -0.80 24.48 -14.57
C ILE A 158 -0.47 23.25 -13.70
N ILE A 159 -0.81 22.04 -14.15
CA ILE A 159 -0.53 20.82 -13.39
C ILE A 159 0.97 20.53 -13.34
N GLU A 160 1.69 20.70 -14.46
CA GLU A 160 3.15 20.55 -14.52
C GLU A 160 3.86 21.46 -13.52
N LYS A 161 3.41 22.71 -13.37
CA LYS A 161 3.97 23.65 -12.40
C LYS A 161 3.79 23.17 -10.96
N GLU A 162 2.63 22.59 -10.64
CA GLU A 162 2.37 22.03 -9.32
C GLU A 162 3.16 20.73 -9.08
N LEU A 163 3.35 19.90 -10.11
CA LEU A 163 4.17 18.67 -10.03
C LEU A 163 5.63 18.95 -9.66
N LEU A 164 6.17 20.11 -10.03
CA LEU A 164 7.53 20.52 -9.66
C LEU A 164 7.69 20.77 -8.16
N LYS A 165 6.58 20.99 -7.42
CA LYS A 165 6.61 21.19 -5.96
C LYS A 165 6.69 19.88 -5.18
N LEU A 166 6.49 18.72 -5.83
CA LEU A 166 6.67 17.42 -5.21
C LEU A 166 8.16 17.06 -5.17
N HIS A 167 8.73 17.06 -3.97
CA HIS A 167 10.08 16.60 -3.73
C HIS A 167 10.10 15.06 -3.68
N VAL A 168 10.77 14.44 -4.65
CA VAL A 168 10.90 12.99 -4.72
C VAL A 168 12.34 12.60 -4.39
N LYS A 169 12.51 11.73 -3.40
CA LYS A 169 13.80 11.14 -3.00
C LYS A 169 13.76 9.61 -2.99
N SER A 170 12.99 8.99 -3.89
CA SER A 170 12.88 7.54 -3.97
C SER A 170 13.57 7.04 -5.23
N ASP A 171 14.57 6.17 -5.05
CA ASP A 171 15.24 5.44 -6.14
C ASP A 171 14.53 4.11 -6.47
N PHE A 172 13.34 3.89 -5.93
CA PHE A 172 12.60 2.65 -6.12
C PHE A 172 12.22 2.44 -7.59
N ASP A 173 12.75 1.37 -8.18
CA ASP A 173 12.47 0.97 -9.56
C ASP A 173 11.16 0.19 -9.67
N PHE A 174 10.14 0.84 -10.25
CA PHE A 174 8.85 0.24 -10.58
C PHE A 174 8.90 -0.67 -11.82
N GLY A 175 9.99 -0.62 -12.59
CA GLY A 175 10.13 -1.23 -13.92
C GLY A 175 10.58 -2.70 -13.96
N ALA A 176 10.82 -3.33 -12.81
CA ALA A 176 11.34 -4.69 -12.82
C ALA A 176 10.27 -5.75 -13.12
N LYS A 177 10.55 -6.56 -14.14
CA LYS A 177 9.95 -7.88 -14.35
C LYS A 177 10.50 -8.88 -13.34
N ASP A 178 10.33 -8.62 -12.05
CA ASP A 178 10.42 -9.70 -11.07
C ASP A 178 9.10 -10.49 -11.16
N ARG A 179 8.85 -11.11 -12.34
CA ARG A 179 8.23 -12.42 -12.31
C ARG A 179 9.28 -13.22 -11.57
N ASP A 180 9.02 -13.52 -10.31
CA ASP A 180 9.74 -14.59 -9.65
C ASP A 180 9.74 -15.77 -10.61
N ALA A 181 10.90 -16.06 -11.20
CA ALA A 181 11.10 -17.18 -12.10
C ALA A 181 10.96 -18.53 -11.36
N SER A 182 10.44 -18.51 -10.13
CA SER A 182 10.22 -19.62 -9.23
C SER A 182 8.81 -19.64 -8.62
N LEU A 183 7.84 -18.83 -9.10
CA LEU A 183 6.43 -19.04 -8.79
C LEU A 183 5.84 -20.16 -9.65
N ASP A 184 6.40 -21.36 -9.54
CA ASP A 184 5.66 -22.60 -9.75
C ASP A 184 4.66 -22.71 -8.59
N ILE A 185 3.51 -22.06 -8.74
CA ILE A 185 2.36 -22.27 -7.85
C ILE A 185 1.68 -23.56 -8.35
N PRO A 186 1.71 -24.68 -7.62
CA PRO A 186 1.27 -26.00 -8.13
C PRO A 186 -0.24 -26.13 -8.34
N TYR A 187 -1.03 -25.09 -8.09
CA TYR A 187 -2.49 -25.14 -8.09
C TYR A 187 -3.09 -24.05 -8.97
N MET A 188 -2.75 -24.09 -10.26
CA MET A 188 -3.62 -23.61 -11.34
C MET A 188 -3.38 -24.48 -12.60
N VAL A 189 -3.88 -25.71 -12.54
CA VAL A 189 -4.26 -26.52 -13.71
C VAL A 189 -5.75 -26.83 -13.57
#